data_AF-A0A7J8T4J8-F1
#
_entry.id   AF-A0A7J8T4J8-F1
#
_cell.length_a   1.000
_cell.length_b   1.000
_cell.length_c   1.000
_cell.angle_alpha   90.00
_cell.angle_beta   90.00
_cell.angle_gamma   90.00
#
_symmetry.space_group_name_H-M   'P 1'
#
loop_
_entity.id
_entity.type
_entity.pdbx_description
1 polymer ?
#
loop_
_entity_poly.entity_id
_entity_poly.type
_entity_poly.pdbx_seq_one_letter_code
_entity_poly.pdbx_strand_id
1 'polypeptide(L)' 'MLEQVLPHSMLKAKPNLESRIKTLKRDWAIVYDMLSGKDNSDFGWDEHRQMVVTKDVVWNSYISVR' A
#
# COMPACT_ATOMS: atom_id res chain seq x y z
N MET A 1 -17.08 0.10 -22.53
CA MET A 1 -17.35 0.54 -21.14
C MET A 1 -17.26 -0.66 -20.20
N LEU A 2 -16.94 -0.48 -18.91
CA LEU A 2 -16.70 -1.58 -17.95
C LEU A 2 -17.84 -2.62 -17.92
N GLU A 3 -19.09 -2.17 -18.07
CA GLU A 3 -20.29 -3.02 -18.15
C GLU A 3 -20.28 -4.00 -19.34
N GLN A 4 -19.58 -3.69 -20.44
CA GLN A 4 -19.45 -4.58 -21.60
C GLN A 4 -18.43 -5.71 -21.34
N VAL A 5 -17.45 -5.45 -20.46
CA VAL A 5 -16.39 -6.42 -20.12
C VAL A 5 -16.79 -7.25 -18.91
N LEU A 6 -17.54 -6.66 -17.97
CA LEU A 6 -18.01 -7.30 -16.73
C LEU A 6 -19.51 -7.02 -16.52
N PRO A 7 -20.39 -7.73 -17.25
CA PRO A 7 -21.83 -7.60 -17.09
C PRO A 7 -22.25 -7.98 -15.66
N HIS A 8 -23.29 -7.32 -15.14
CA HIS A 8 -23.87 -7.57 -13.80
C HIS A 8 -22.95 -7.32 -12.59
N SER A 9 -21.74 -6.80 -12.78
CA SER A 9 -20.85 -6.44 -11.67
C SER A 9 -21.40 -5.33 -10.77
N MET A 10 -22.39 -4.57 -11.25
CA MET A 10 -22.90 -3.33 -10.64
C MET A 10 -21.82 -2.25 -10.42
N LEU A 11 -20.63 -2.43 -11.02
CA LEU A 11 -19.49 -1.52 -10.88
C LEU A 11 -19.53 -0.43 -11.95
N LYS A 12 -19.53 0.83 -11.52
CA LYS A 12 -19.34 1.98 -12.41
C LYS A 12 -17.85 2.25 -12.63
N ALA A 13 -17.41 2.45 -13.86
CA ALA A 13 -15.98 2.63 -14.19
C ALA A 13 -15.31 3.75 -13.38
N LYS A 14 -15.85 4.97 -13.43
CA LYS A 14 -15.24 6.16 -12.82
C LYS A 14 -15.09 6.06 -11.28
N PRO A 15 -16.15 5.87 -10.48
CA PRO A 15 -16.00 5.84 -9.01
C PRO A 15 -15.17 4.64 -8.52
N ASN A 16 -15.16 3.52 -9.25
CA ASN A 16 -14.29 2.40 -8.90
C ASN A 16 -12.81 2.70 -9.17
N LEU A 17 -12.48 3.37 -10.28
CA LEU A 17 -11.11 3.82 -10.54
C LEU A 17 -10.66 4.84 -9.51
N GLU A 18 -11.51 5.82 -9.17
CA GLU A 18 -11.21 6.82 -8.12
C GLU A 18 -10.97 6.17 -6.75
N SER A 19 -11.82 5.21 -6.37
CA SER A 19 -11.66 4.45 -5.13
C SER A 19 -10.34 3.67 -5.11
N ARG A 20 -10.01 2.96 -6.20
CA ARG A 20 -8.75 2.21 -6.32
C ARG A 20 -7.53 3.13 -6.25
N ILE A 21 -7.55 4.28 -6.93
CA ILE A 21 -6.45 5.25 -6.87
C ILE A 21 -6.28 5.79 -5.44
N LYS A 22 -7.38 6.07 -4.73
CA LYS A 22 -7.34 6.52 -3.33
C LYS A 22 -6.68 5.48 -2.42
N THR A 23 -7.04 4.20 -2.56
CA THR A 23 -6.42 3.10 -1.82
C THR A 23 -4.93 2.98 -2.14
N LEU A 24 -4.56 2.95 -3.43
CA LEU A 24 -3.16 2.85 -3.85
C LEU A 24 -2.30 4.01 -3.35
N LYS A 25 -2.82 5.24 -3.35
CA LYS A 25 -2.11 6.39 -2.79
C LYS A 25 -1.86 6.26 -1.29
N ARG A 26 -2.84 5.72 -0.54
CA ARG A 26 -2.71 5.48 0.89
C ARG A 26 -1.66 4.41 1.17
N ASP A 27 -1.73 3.28 0.46
CA ASP A 27 -0.79 2.17 0.65
C ASP A 27 0.64 2.58 0.27
N TRP A 28 0.79 3.32 -0.83
CA TRP A 28 2.07 3.90 -1.24
C TRP A 28 2.63 4.84 -0.18
N ALA A 29 1.81 5.72 0.41
CA ALA A 29 2.28 6.64 1.45
C ALA A 29 2.76 5.90 2.70
N ILE A 30 2.11 4.78 3.07
CA ILE A 30 2.56 3.95 4.20
C ILE A 30 3.91 3.32 3.90
N VAL A 31 4.09 2.71 2.72
CA VAL A 31 5.37 2.11 2.32
C VAL A 31 6.47 3.15 2.20
N TYR A 32 6.15 4.33 1.63
CA TYR A 32 7.10 5.43 1.51
C TYR A 32 7.57 5.92 2.88
N ASP A 33 6.65 6.10 3.83
CA ASP A 33 6.97 6.46 5.22
C ASP A 33 7.83 5.40 5.92
N MET A 34 7.51 4.11 5.72
CA MET A 34 8.33 3.01 6.23
C MET A 34 9.74 3.02 5.66
N LEU A 35 9.95 3.35 4.39
CA LEU A 35 11.25 3.29 3.72
C LEU A 35 12.06 4.60 3.78
N SER A 36 11.38 5.73 3.96
CA SER A 36 11.96 7.08 3.96
C SER A 36 11.88 7.76 5.32
N GLY A 37 11.51 7.00 6.36
CA GLY A 37 11.34 7.49 7.71
C GLY A 37 12.62 8.14 8.24
N LYS A 38 12.46 9.17 9.07
CA LYS A 38 13.57 9.90 9.68
C LYS A 38 14.43 8.93 10.50
N ASP A 39 15.75 9.10 10.43
CA ASP A 39 16.77 8.31 11.14
C ASP A 39 16.98 6.87 10.64
N ASN A 40 17.02 6.68 9.31
CA ASN A 40 17.25 5.38 8.66
C ASN A 40 16.27 4.33 9.17
N SER A 41 14.98 4.53 8.87
CA SER A 41 13.93 3.53 9.13
C SER A 41 14.49 2.14 8.82
N ASP A 42 14.66 1.29 9.84
CA ASP A 42 15.28 -0.05 9.74
C ASP A 42 14.46 -1.02 8.87
N PHE A 43 13.52 -0.49 8.09
CA PHE A 43 12.77 -1.14 7.04
C PHE A 43 13.55 -1.04 5.72
N GLY A 44 13.68 -2.20 5.06
CA GLY A 44 14.18 -2.31 3.71
C GLY A 44 13.10 -2.77 2.75
N TRP A 45 13.43 -2.74 1.45
CA TRP A 45 12.62 -3.34 0.40
C TRP A 45 13.31 -4.63 -0.09
N ASP A 46 12.58 -5.74 -0.08
CA ASP A 46 13.03 -6.99 -0.67
C ASP A 46 12.61 -7.03 -2.15
N GLU A 47 13.57 -6.83 -3.04
CA GLU A 47 13.33 -6.82 -4.49
C GLU A 47 12.83 -8.17 -5.04
N HIS A 48 13.18 -9.30 -4.41
CA HIS A 48 12.73 -10.61 -4.90
C HIS A 48 11.29 -10.89 -4.48
N ARG A 49 10.92 -10.49 -3.27
CA ARG A 49 9.59 -10.72 -2.71
C ARG A 49 8.62 -9.57 -2.95
N GLN A 50 9.12 -8.44 -3.45
CA GLN A 50 8.37 -7.21 -3.70
C GLN A 50 7.59 -6.77 -2.44
N MET A 51 8.29 -6.72 -1.29
CA MET A 51 7.68 -6.37 -0.01
C MET A 51 8.65 -5.65 0.93
N VAL A 52 8.08 -4.93 1.90
CA VAL A 52 8.84 -4.31 2.98
C VAL A 52 9.30 -5.41 3.97
N VAL A 53 10.56 -5.34 4.40
CA VAL A 53 11.17 -6.25 5.36
C VAL A 53 11.88 -5.49 6.46
N THR A 54 11.88 -6.03 7.67
CA THR A 54 12.62 -5.49 8.82
C THR A 54 12.78 -6.57 9.90
N LYS A 55 13.43 -6.23 11.01
CA LYS A 55 13.51 -7.08 12.21
C LYS A 55 12.22 -6.98 13.02
N ASP A 56 11.82 -8.08 13.68
CA ASP A 56 10.59 -8.11 14.50
C ASP A 56 10.54 -6.98 15.54
N VAL A 57 11.68 -6.65 16.17
CA VAL A 57 11.75 -5.55 17.15
C VAL A 57 11.38 -4.19 16.56
N VAL A 58 11.81 -3.92 15.32
CA VAL A 58 11.50 -2.68 14.60
C VAL A 58 10.03 -2.67 14.18
N TRP A 59 9.54 -3.78 13.65
CA TRP A 59 8.13 -3.95 13.28
C TRP A 59 7.21 -3.71 14.49
N ASN A 60 7.51 -4.37 15.62
CA ASN A 60 6.76 -4.26 16.86
C ASN A 60 6.78 -2.82 17.42
N SER A 61 7.93 -2.14 17.35
CA SER A 61 8.03 -0.74 17.74
C SER A 61 7.16 0.16 16.86
N TYR A 62 7.23 0.01 15.53
CA TYR A 62 6.45 0.80 14.57
C TYR A 62 4.94 0.69 14.78
N ILE A 63 4.43 -0.53 14.99
CA ILE A 63 2.99 -0.74 15.20
C ILE A 63 2.51 -0.33 16.60
N SER A 64 3.41 -0.23 17.58
CA SER A 64 3.05 0.15 18.96
C SER A 64 2.87 1.67 19.15
N VAL A 65 3.43 2.48 18.25
CA VAL A 65 3.41 3.95 18.31
C VAL A 65 2.30 4.55 17.43
N ARG A 66 1.68 3.74 16.57
CA ARG A 66 0.54 4.11 15.70
C ARG A 66 -0.80 3.89 16.37
#